data_AF-A0A7S0KKA8-F1
#
_entry.id   AF-A0A7S0KKA8-F1
#
_cell.length_a   1.000
_cell.length_b   1.000
_cell.length_c   1.000
_cell.angle_alpha   90.00
_cell.angle_beta   90.00
_cell.angle_gamma   90.00
#
_symmetry.space_group_name_H-M   'P 1'
#
loop_
_entity.id
_entity.type
_entity.pdbx_description
1 polymer ?
#
loop_
_entity_poly.entity_id
_entity_poly.type
_entity_poly.pdbx_seq_one_letter_code
_entity_poly.pdbx_strand_id
1 'polypeptide(L)'
;RMSVKLGSVRADTRCAICWGTLKKVKVVSPCLHRFCQGCIEEHLRKLNHHCPTCRLHVPSRRALRDDPGFDAIVEALYANATDYDLEENAYSASVAQVKKGEDAEEKEREREAKRRRKEEAAALREKMKAEEAERRARARAEAEKAAAAAAEQRARQLAEREAAEAHA
;
A
#
# COMPACT_ATOMS: atom_id res chain seq x y z
N ARG A 1 -37.75 -31.76 -12.65
CA ARG A 1 -36.31 -31.46 -12.71
C ARG A 1 -36.07 -30.29 -11.75
N MET A 2 -35.44 -30.50 -10.60
CA MET A 2 -35.14 -29.41 -9.66
C MET A 2 -33.96 -28.61 -10.22
N SER A 3 -34.15 -27.30 -10.43
CA SER A 3 -33.06 -26.40 -10.82
C SER A 3 -32.49 -25.73 -9.57
N VAL A 4 -31.28 -26.11 -9.19
CA VAL A 4 -30.55 -25.48 -8.07
C VAL A 4 -29.57 -24.46 -8.65
N LYS A 5 -29.51 -23.26 -8.06
CA LYS A 5 -28.51 -22.25 -8.45
C LYS A 5 -27.16 -22.65 -7.84
N LEU A 6 -26.11 -22.80 -8.64
CA LEU A 6 -24.79 -23.20 -8.14
C LEU A 6 -24.23 -22.23 -7.09
N GLY A 7 -24.49 -20.93 -7.23
CA GLY A 7 -24.09 -19.92 -6.25
C GLY A 7 -24.65 -20.17 -4.85
N SER A 8 -25.85 -20.76 -4.71
CA SER A 8 -26.45 -21.02 -3.39
C SER A 8 -25.90 -22.27 -2.69
N VAL A 9 -25.22 -23.16 -3.41
CA VAL A 9 -24.60 -24.39 -2.86
C VAL A 9 -23.07 -24.32 -2.85
N ARG A 10 -22.49 -23.22 -3.35
CA ARG A 10 -21.04 -23.01 -3.47
C ARG A 10 -20.35 -23.12 -2.11
N ALA A 11 -20.93 -22.53 -1.06
CA ALA A 11 -20.37 -22.55 0.29
C ALA A 11 -20.19 -23.97 0.83
N ASP A 12 -21.12 -24.87 0.50
CA ASP A 12 -21.13 -26.26 0.99
C ASP A 12 -20.32 -27.21 0.10
N THR A 13 -20.07 -26.82 -1.16
CA THR A 13 -19.38 -27.66 -2.17
C THR A 13 -17.93 -27.23 -2.43
N ARG A 14 -17.41 -26.27 -1.65
CA ARG A 14 -16.05 -25.73 -1.77
C ARG A 14 -15.10 -26.33 -0.74
N CYS A 15 -13.89 -26.66 -1.18
CA CYS A 15 -12.81 -27.06 -0.28
C CYS A 15 -12.19 -25.85 0.40
N ALA A 16 -12.12 -25.83 1.73
CA ALA A 16 -11.49 -24.73 2.48
C ALA A 16 -9.95 -24.65 2.36
N ILE A 17 -9.31 -25.63 1.71
CA ILE A 17 -7.86 -25.64 1.49
C ILE A 17 -7.52 -25.03 0.12
N CYS A 18 -8.09 -25.56 -0.96
CA CYS A 18 -7.79 -25.09 -2.32
C CYS A 18 -8.79 -24.06 -2.85
N TRP A 19 -9.88 -23.77 -2.13
CA TRP A 19 -10.96 -22.86 -2.53
C TRP A 19 -11.72 -23.25 -3.81
N GLY A 20 -11.37 -24.37 -4.44
CA GLY A 20 -12.08 -24.95 -5.56
C GLY A 20 -13.19 -25.92 -5.14
N THR A 21 -13.84 -26.49 -6.14
CA THR A 21 -14.90 -27.48 -5.97
C THR A 21 -14.32 -28.76 -5.36
N LEU A 22 -15.04 -29.34 -4.40
CA LEU A 22 -14.65 -30.56 -3.71
C LEU A 22 -14.51 -31.74 -4.70
N LYS A 23 -13.38 -32.47 -4.62
CA LYS A 23 -13.05 -33.61 -5.50
C LYS A 23 -12.47 -34.75 -4.67
N LYS A 24 -13.00 -35.98 -4.85
CA LYS A 24 -12.61 -37.17 -4.07
C LYS A 24 -12.68 -36.85 -2.58
N VAL A 25 -13.89 -36.60 -2.09
CA VAL A 25 -14.09 -35.98 -0.79
C VAL A 25 -13.62 -36.88 0.35
N LYS A 26 -12.79 -36.29 1.20
CA LYS A 26 -12.43 -36.82 2.51
C LYS A 26 -13.14 -36.03 3.61
N VAL A 27 -13.72 -36.75 4.55
CA VAL A 27 -14.38 -36.22 5.75
C VAL A 27 -13.49 -36.47 6.96
N VAL A 28 -13.27 -35.45 7.77
CA VAL A 28 -12.62 -35.61 9.08
C VAL A 28 -13.64 -36.18 10.05
N SER A 29 -13.56 -37.48 10.38
CA SER A 29 -14.57 -38.19 11.19
C SER A 29 -15.07 -37.44 12.45
N PRO A 30 -14.21 -36.85 13.30
CA PRO A 30 -14.69 -36.26 14.55
C PRO A 30 -15.40 -34.91 14.39
N CYS A 31 -15.26 -34.21 13.26
CA CYS A 31 -15.89 -32.89 13.04
C CYS A 31 -16.66 -32.74 11.73
N LEU A 32 -16.71 -33.79 10.92
CA LEU A 32 -17.47 -33.88 9.66
C LEU A 32 -17.16 -32.81 8.60
N HIS A 33 -16.03 -32.10 8.72
CA HIS A 33 -15.58 -31.16 7.69
C HIS A 33 -15.05 -31.90 6.47
N ARG A 34 -15.39 -31.37 5.28
CA ARG A 34 -15.10 -31.96 3.97
C ARG A 34 -13.94 -31.25 3.27
N PHE A 35 -13.06 -32.03 2.66
CA PHE A 35 -11.92 -31.54 1.88
C PHE A 35 -11.66 -32.43 0.68
N CYS A 36 -10.97 -31.92 -0.34
CA CYS A 36 -10.43 -32.79 -1.38
C CYS A 36 -9.39 -33.74 -0.79
N GLN A 37 -9.35 -35.00 -1.25
CA GLN A 37 -8.40 -35.99 -0.76
C GLN A 37 -6.96 -35.49 -0.77
N GLY A 38 -6.48 -35.01 -1.92
CA GLY A 38 -5.10 -34.51 -2.05
C GLY A 38 -4.80 -33.36 -1.08
N CYS A 39 -5.76 -32.45 -0.91
CA CYS A 39 -5.58 -31.27 -0.07
C CYS A 39 -5.43 -31.62 1.42
N ILE A 40 -6.34 -32.42 1.99
CA ILE A 40 -6.28 -32.73 3.43
C ILE A 40 -5.14 -33.69 3.75
N GLU A 41 -4.84 -34.64 2.87
CA GLU A 41 -3.73 -35.55 3.08
C GLU A 41 -2.38 -34.82 3.02
N GLU A 42 -2.24 -33.85 2.13
CA GLU A 42 -1.06 -32.99 2.05
C GLU A 42 -0.95 -32.04 3.24
N HIS A 43 -2.06 -31.43 3.67
CA HIS A 43 -2.11 -30.58 4.85
C HIS A 43 -1.61 -31.31 6.10
N LEU A 44 -2.15 -32.49 6.40
CA LEU A 44 -1.74 -33.29 7.55
C LEU A 44 -0.28 -33.79 7.42
N ARG A 45 0.25 -33.92 6.20
CA ARG A 45 1.63 -34.33 5.96
C ARG A 45 2.64 -33.19 6.15
N LYS A 46 2.32 -31.99 5.64
CA LYS A 46 3.27 -30.86 5.54
C LYS A 46 3.13 -29.84 6.66
N LEU A 47 1.93 -29.70 7.23
CA LEU A 47 1.59 -28.64 8.16
C LEU A 47 1.38 -29.23 9.55
N ASN A 48 0.19 -29.09 10.11
CA ASN A 48 -0.14 -29.56 11.45
C ASN A 48 -1.23 -30.64 11.41
N HIS A 49 -1.35 -31.40 12.50
CA HIS A 49 -2.37 -32.42 12.68
C HIS A 49 -3.68 -31.82 13.19
N HIS A 50 -4.19 -30.77 12.55
CA HIS A 50 -5.48 -30.17 12.92
C HIS A 50 -6.38 -29.99 11.70
N CYS A 51 -7.69 -29.98 11.93
CA CYS A 51 -8.66 -29.70 10.89
C CYS A 51 -8.51 -28.24 10.42
N PRO A 52 -8.38 -27.97 9.10
CA PRO A 52 -8.25 -26.61 8.59
C PRO A 52 -9.42 -25.68 8.94
N THR A 53 -10.62 -26.24 9.15
CA THR A 53 -11.84 -25.44 9.41
C THR A 53 -12.02 -25.15 10.89
N CYS A 54 -12.04 -26.18 11.74
CA CYS A 54 -12.38 -26.03 13.17
C CYS A 54 -11.19 -26.18 14.12
N ARG A 55 -9.99 -26.44 13.59
CA ARG A 55 -8.76 -26.67 14.37
C ARG A 55 -8.83 -27.82 15.38
N LEU A 56 -9.81 -28.71 15.25
CA LEU A 56 -9.84 -29.95 16.03
C LEU A 56 -8.63 -30.82 15.68
N HIS A 57 -7.97 -31.42 16.67
CA HIS A 57 -6.84 -32.31 16.45
C HIS A 57 -7.24 -33.54 15.62
N VAL A 58 -6.46 -33.83 14.56
CA VAL A 58 -6.63 -34.94 13.62
C VAL A 58 -5.38 -35.81 13.70
N PRO A 59 -5.38 -36.87 14.54
CA PRO A 59 -4.15 -37.58 14.92
C PRO A 59 -3.37 -38.21 13.77
N SER A 60 -4.07 -38.59 12.70
CA SER A 60 -3.47 -39.16 11.49
C SER A 60 -4.47 -39.20 10.34
N ARG A 61 -3.99 -39.58 9.15
CA ARG A 61 -4.83 -39.87 7.97
C ARG A 61 -5.91 -40.92 8.23
N ARG A 62 -5.76 -41.79 9.24
CA ARG A 62 -6.80 -42.78 9.63
C ARG A 62 -8.06 -42.16 10.21
N ALA A 63 -8.06 -40.86 10.54
CA ALA A 63 -9.24 -40.12 10.95
C ALA A 63 -10.04 -39.55 9.76
N LEU A 64 -9.57 -39.79 8.52
CA LEU A 64 -10.26 -39.40 7.30
C LEU A 64 -11.10 -40.56 6.76
N ARG A 65 -12.26 -40.23 6.19
CA ARG A 65 -13.16 -41.18 5.53
C ARG A 65 -13.51 -40.68 4.14
N ASP A 66 -13.66 -41.59 3.18
CA ASP A 66 -14.24 -41.26 1.87
C ASP A 66 -15.73 -40.99 2.01
N ASP A 67 -16.25 -40.05 1.22
CA ASP A 67 -17.67 -39.71 1.16
C ASP A 67 -18.16 -39.78 -0.30
N PRO A 68 -18.28 -40.99 -0.87
CA PRO A 68 -18.70 -41.17 -2.27
C PRO A 68 -20.14 -40.69 -2.52
N GLY A 69 -20.98 -40.64 -1.48
CA GLY A 69 -22.32 -40.07 -1.57
C GLY A 69 -22.27 -38.56 -1.82
N PHE A 70 -21.39 -37.85 -1.11
CA PHE A 70 -21.19 -36.42 -1.36
C PHE A 70 -20.48 -36.15 -2.69
N ASP A 71 -19.52 -37.00 -3.09
CA ASP A 71 -18.91 -36.90 -4.43
C ASP A 71 -19.99 -36.98 -5.52
N ALA A 72 -20.92 -37.93 -5.43
CA ALA A 72 -22.03 -38.06 -6.38
C ALA A 72 -22.97 -36.83 -6.39
N ILE A 73 -23.21 -36.21 -5.22
CA ILE A 73 -23.99 -34.97 -5.13
C ILE A 73 -23.27 -33.83 -5.83
N VAL A 74 -21.97 -33.64 -5.56
CA VAL A 74 -21.17 -32.59 -6.21
C VAL A 74 -21.11 -32.81 -7.72
N GLU A 75 -20.87 -34.03 -8.16
CA GLU A 75 -20.87 -34.38 -9.59
C GLU A 75 -22.21 -34.05 -10.25
N ALA A 76 -23.33 -34.43 -9.63
CA ALA A 76 -24.66 -34.13 -10.16
C ALA A 76 -24.98 -32.63 -10.19
N LEU A 77 -24.54 -31.86 -9.19
CA LEU A 77 -24.72 -30.41 -9.15
C LEU A 77 -23.96 -29.71 -10.27
N TYR A 78 -22.70 -30.09 -10.50
CA TYR A 78 -21.80 -29.44 -11.45
C TYR A 78 -21.74 -30.10 -12.84
N ALA A 79 -22.51 -31.17 -13.10
CA ALA A 79 -22.49 -31.93 -14.36
C ALA A 79 -22.71 -31.09 -15.63
N ASN A 80 -23.43 -29.96 -15.53
CA ASN A 80 -23.72 -29.05 -16.65
C ASN A 80 -23.04 -27.69 -16.51
N ALA A 81 -22.14 -27.54 -15.53
CA ALA A 81 -21.39 -26.30 -15.37
C ALA A 81 -20.19 -26.32 -16.33
N THR A 82 -19.94 -25.21 -17.02
CA THR A 82 -18.58 -24.86 -17.45
C THR A 82 -17.65 -24.91 -16.24
N ASP A 83 -16.35 -25.09 -16.44
CA ASP A 83 -15.38 -25.25 -15.33
C ASP A 83 -15.47 -24.05 -14.36
N TYR A 84 -16.28 -24.23 -13.33
CA TYR A 84 -16.74 -23.16 -12.44
C TYR A 84 -15.57 -22.62 -11.64
N ASP A 85 -14.60 -23.48 -11.32
CA ASP A 85 -13.38 -23.09 -10.62
C ASP A 85 -12.51 -22.17 -11.50
N LEU A 86 -12.43 -22.42 -12.82
CA LEU A 86 -11.70 -21.53 -13.73
C LEU A 86 -12.36 -20.16 -13.85
N GLU A 87 -13.69 -20.12 -14.00
CA GLU A 87 -14.43 -18.86 -14.14
C GLU A 87 -14.33 -17.99 -12.87
N GLU A 88 -14.48 -18.60 -11.69
CA GLU A 88 -14.32 -17.89 -10.41
C GLU A 88 -12.87 -17.41 -10.18
N ASN A 89 -11.88 -18.24 -10.54
CA ASN A 89 -10.49 -17.84 -10.45
C ASN A 89 -10.16 -16.70 -11.41
N ALA A 90 -10.72 -16.71 -12.63
CA ALA A 90 -10.53 -15.65 -13.61
C ALA A 90 -11.14 -14.33 -13.12
N TYR A 91 -12.34 -14.35 -12.54
CA TYR A 91 -12.95 -13.17 -11.92
C TYR A 91 -12.13 -12.66 -10.73
N SER A 92 -11.68 -13.55 -9.85
CA SER A 92 -10.84 -13.15 -8.71
C SER A 92 -9.52 -12.51 -9.17
N ALA A 93 -8.92 -13.06 -10.23
CA ALA A 93 -7.71 -12.50 -10.84
C ALA A 93 -7.96 -11.14 -11.49
N SER A 94 -9.08 -10.94 -12.19
CA SER A 94 -9.40 -9.65 -12.81
C SER A 94 -9.64 -8.57 -11.76
N VAL A 95 -10.36 -8.88 -10.67
CA VAL A 95 -10.56 -7.97 -9.54
C VAL A 95 -9.22 -7.60 -8.88
N ALA A 96 -8.32 -8.57 -8.71
CA ALA A 96 -6.98 -8.31 -8.16
C ALA A 96 -6.13 -7.41 -9.09
N GLN A 97 -6.26 -7.56 -10.41
CA GLN A 97 -5.57 -6.70 -11.38
C GLN A 97 -6.07 -5.26 -11.34
N VAL A 98 -7.38 -5.05 -11.23
CA VAL A 98 -7.98 -3.70 -11.10
C VAL A 98 -7.45 -3.01 -9.85
N LYS A 99 -7.54 -3.66 -8.69
CA LYS A 99 -7.03 -3.11 -7.42
C LYS A 99 -5.55 -2.79 -7.47
N LYS A 100 -4.75 -3.67 -8.08
CA LYS A 100 -3.32 -3.43 -8.26
C LYS A 100 -3.05 -2.20 -9.12
N GLY A 101 -3.88 -1.96 -10.14
CA GLY A 101 -3.83 -0.75 -10.96
C GLY A 101 -4.15 0.50 -10.15
N GLU A 102 -5.24 0.48 -9.39
CA GLU A 102 -5.66 1.58 -8.50
C GLU A 102 -4.58 1.92 -7.46
N ASP A 103 -4.03 0.90 -6.78
CA ASP A 103 -2.95 1.06 -5.80
C ASP A 103 -1.67 1.65 -6.43
N ALA A 104 -1.37 1.26 -7.68
CA ALA A 104 -0.21 1.75 -8.40
C ALA A 104 -0.38 3.22 -8.79
N GLU A 105 -1.57 3.58 -9.27
CA GLU A 105 -1.92 4.96 -9.63
C GLU A 105 -1.89 5.88 -8.40
N GLU A 106 -2.43 5.43 -7.26
CA GLU A 106 -2.39 6.19 -6.01
C GLU A 106 -0.95 6.45 -5.56
N LYS A 107 -0.09 5.42 -5.58
CA LYS A 107 1.33 5.56 -5.25
C LYS A 107 2.06 6.50 -6.20
N GLU A 108 1.71 6.51 -7.48
CA GLU A 108 2.29 7.44 -8.45
C GLU A 108 1.88 8.88 -8.13
N ARG A 109 0.59 9.12 -7.86
CA ARG A 109 0.06 10.43 -7.44
C ARG A 109 0.74 10.94 -6.17
N GLU A 110 0.95 10.07 -5.17
CA GLU A 110 1.64 10.43 -3.93
C GLU A 110 3.11 10.83 -4.20
N ARG A 111 3.82 10.07 -5.05
CA ARG A 111 5.20 10.36 -5.45
C ARG A 111 5.30 11.69 -6.19
N GLU A 112 4.38 11.97 -7.10
CA GLU A 112 4.33 13.23 -7.83
C GLU A 112 4.05 14.41 -6.89
N ALA A 113 3.07 14.30 -5.99
CA ALA A 113 2.77 15.32 -5.01
C ALA A 113 3.98 15.62 -4.10
N LYS A 114 4.71 14.58 -3.68
CA LYS A 114 5.94 14.74 -2.89
C LYS A 114 7.05 15.44 -3.68
N ARG A 115 7.19 15.14 -4.98
CA ARG A 115 8.14 15.82 -5.87
C ARG A 115 7.80 17.29 -6.01
N ARG A 116 6.53 17.63 -6.29
CA ARG A 116 6.03 19.00 -6.38
C ARG A 116 6.29 19.79 -5.10
N ARG A 117 5.94 19.24 -3.93
CA ARG A 117 6.22 19.89 -2.62
C ARG A 117 7.71 20.15 -2.40
N LYS A 118 8.58 19.23 -2.82
CA LYS A 118 10.04 19.40 -2.70
C LYS A 118 10.55 20.51 -3.63
N GLU A 119 10.05 20.58 -4.85
CA GLU A 119 10.38 21.63 -5.82
C GLU A 119 9.90 23.01 -5.35
N GLU A 120 8.66 23.10 -4.86
CA GLU A 120 8.10 24.34 -4.28
C GLU A 120 8.91 24.81 -3.07
N ALA A 121 9.26 23.90 -2.15
CA ALA A 121 10.09 24.22 -0.99
C ALA A 121 11.50 24.68 -1.38
N ALA A 122 12.09 24.08 -2.42
CA ALA A 122 13.39 24.51 -2.96
C ALA A 122 13.30 25.91 -3.58
N ALA A 123 12.27 26.18 -4.39
CA ALA A 123 12.05 27.48 -5.00
C ALA A 123 11.81 28.57 -3.94
N LEU A 124 11.02 28.28 -2.90
CA LEU A 124 10.80 29.20 -1.79
C LEU A 124 12.10 29.50 -1.05
N ARG A 125 12.93 28.49 -0.78
CA ARG A 125 14.25 28.66 -0.16
C ARG A 125 15.17 29.55 -0.99
N GLU A 126 15.20 29.39 -2.31
CA GLU A 126 16.02 30.23 -3.19
C GLU A 126 15.51 31.69 -3.21
N LYS A 127 14.20 31.91 -3.23
CA LYS A 127 13.61 33.26 -3.11
C LYS A 127 14.01 33.94 -1.80
N MET A 128 13.86 33.24 -0.67
CA MET A 128 14.24 33.76 0.65
C MET A 128 15.73 34.13 0.72
N LYS A 129 16.61 33.32 0.11
CA LYS A 129 18.05 33.63 0.03
C LYS A 129 18.32 34.87 -0.82
N ALA A 130 17.63 35.02 -1.95
CA ALA A 130 17.77 36.18 -2.83
C ALA A 130 17.32 37.48 -2.13
N GLU A 131 16.17 37.46 -1.46
CA GLU A 131 15.67 38.58 -0.67
C GLU A 131 16.61 38.95 0.48
N GLU A 132 17.19 37.94 1.16
CA GLU A 132 18.20 38.19 2.19
C GLU A 132 19.48 38.80 1.62
N ALA A 133 19.96 38.31 0.48
CA ALA A 133 21.14 38.86 -0.19
C ALA A 133 20.90 40.32 -0.61
N GLU A 134 19.72 40.63 -1.14
CA GLU A 134 19.34 42.00 -1.51
C GLU A 134 19.28 42.91 -0.29
N ARG A 135 18.65 42.46 0.81
CA ARG A 135 18.61 43.21 2.07
C ARG A 135 20.01 43.50 2.60
N ARG A 136 20.90 42.50 2.58
CA ARG A 136 22.31 42.66 2.99
C ARG A 136 23.06 43.64 2.08
N ALA A 137 22.82 43.61 0.76
CA ALA A 137 23.42 44.54 -0.19
C ALA A 137 22.95 45.99 0.05
N ARG A 138 21.64 46.19 0.26
CA ARG A 138 21.06 47.50 0.61
C ARG A 138 21.66 48.06 1.89
N ALA A 139 21.72 47.26 2.96
CA ALA A 139 22.30 47.67 4.23
C ALA A 139 23.79 48.05 4.12
N ARG A 140 24.57 47.32 3.30
CA ARG A 140 25.98 47.66 3.01
C ARG A 140 26.09 49.02 2.30
N ALA A 141 25.30 49.24 1.26
CA ALA A 141 25.31 50.49 0.52
C ALA A 141 24.88 51.69 1.38
N GLU A 142 23.90 51.50 2.28
CA GLU A 142 23.49 52.52 3.25
C GLU A 142 24.60 52.82 4.27
N ALA A 143 25.28 51.79 4.78
CA ALA A 143 26.41 51.97 5.70
C ALA A 143 27.59 52.69 5.03
N GLU A 144 27.91 52.37 3.77
CA GLU A 144 28.94 53.07 3.00
C GLU A 144 28.59 54.55 2.78
N LYS A 145 27.33 54.85 2.40
CA LYS A 145 26.85 56.23 2.28
C LYS A 145 26.92 56.99 3.59
N ALA A 146 26.49 56.37 4.69
CA ALA A 146 26.55 56.97 6.02
C ALA A 146 28.00 57.24 6.46
N ALA A 147 28.91 56.31 6.18
CA ALA A 147 30.34 56.47 6.46
C ALA A 147 30.96 57.62 5.65
N ALA A 148 30.62 57.73 4.36
CA ALA A 148 31.07 58.83 3.50
C ALA A 148 30.55 60.18 4.01
N ALA A 149 29.26 60.27 4.33
CA ALA A 149 28.66 61.48 4.89
C ALA A 149 29.28 61.88 6.24
N ALA A 150 29.55 60.91 7.12
CA ALA A 150 30.22 61.15 8.39
C ALA A 150 31.68 61.61 8.20
N ALA A 151 32.39 61.07 7.22
CA ALA A 151 33.75 61.51 6.88
C ALA A 151 33.75 62.95 6.34
N GLU A 152 32.80 63.30 5.47
CA GLU A 152 32.62 64.65 4.96
C GLU A 152 32.27 65.65 6.08
N GLN A 153 31.35 65.28 6.97
CA GLN A 153 31.01 66.09 8.15
C GLN A 153 32.22 66.30 9.05
N ARG A 154 33.02 65.26 9.33
CA ARG A 154 34.25 65.37 10.11
C ARG A 154 35.27 66.29 9.45
N ALA A 155 35.44 66.20 8.12
CA ALA A 155 36.35 67.07 7.38
C ALA A 155 35.91 68.55 7.45
N ARG A 156 34.60 68.81 7.32
CA ARG A 156 34.04 70.17 7.49
C ARG A 156 34.29 70.71 8.90
N GLN A 157 34.02 69.91 9.93
CA GLN A 157 34.26 70.29 11.33
C GLN A 157 35.73 70.59 11.62
N LEU A 158 36.66 69.82 11.04
CA LEU A 158 38.10 70.08 11.17
C LEU A 158 38.48 71.41 10.51
N ALA A 159 38.03 71.66 9.28
CA ALA A 159 38.30 72.91 8.57
C ALA A 159 37.71 74.13 9.29
N GLU A 160 36.50 74.03 9.85
CA GLU A 160 35.90 75.07 10.67
C GLU A 160 36.72 75.34 11.94
N ARG A 161 37.26 74.29 12.58
CA ARG A 161 38.10 74.43 13.77
C ARG A 161 39.45 75.08 13.44
N GLU A 162 40.08 74.68 12.35
CA GLU A 162 41.33 75.29 11.85
C GLU A 162 41.13 76.77 11.48
N ALA A 163 40.02 77.11 10.82
CA ALA A 163 39.69 78.50 10.50
C ALA A 163 39.44 79.34 11.77
N ALA A 164 38.76 78.79 12.78
CA ALA A 164 38.56 79.46 14.06
C ALA A 164 39.88 79.69 14.81
N GLU A 165 40.81 78.72 14.76
CA GLU A 165 42.15 78.84 15.35
C GLU A 165 43.03 79.88 14.63
N ALA A 166 42.86 80.09 13.32
CA ALA A 166 43.61 81.09 12.54
C ALA A 166 43.12 82.55 12.74
N HIS A 167 41.91 82.74 13.24
CA HIS A 167 41.30 84.05 13.52
C HIS A 167 41.39 84.50 14.99
N ALA A 168 42.03 83.70 15.85
CA ALA A 168 42.30 83.98 17.26
C ALA A 168 43.73 84.48 17.48
#